data_AF-A0A2N0KJ17-F1
#
_entry.id   AF-A0A2N0KJ17-F1
#
_cell.length_a   1.000
_cell.length_b   1.000
_cell.length_c   1.000
_cell.angle_alpha   90.00
_cell.angle_beta   90.00
_cell.angle_gamma   90.00
#
_symmetry.space_group_name_H-M   'P 1'
#
loop_
_entity.id
_entity.type
_entity.pdbx_description
1 polymer ?
#
loop_
_entity_poly.entity_id
_entity_poly.type
_entity_poly.pdbx_seq_one_letter_code
_entity_poly.pdbx_strand_id
1 'polypeptide(L)'
;MKNNPARILVVDDDPGMRITLEGIIEDEGFDVVGVADGYRAIEAAQGSFFDLIFMDIKMPGINGVEAYREIKKVSPHSVVVMMTGFAVEDLVKAALQEGVYGVLYKPFAMEQIIDIIQGVLKTTGVLVVDDLANHRETLRVILDDTGYEVSEAEDGKHAIAIAEKQHYDIILMDLVMPGLNGLETFEEIRRIDVDVKVIFVSGYDLEESVRNALHEGAYSVLTKPVDPDNLLTLMNSITGLKSVSAPAA
;
A
#
# COMPACT_ATOMS: atom_id res chain seq x y z
N MET A 1 11.78 0.09 16.99
CA MET A 1 12.94 -0.85 16.98
C MET A 1 13.74 -0.58 15.72
N LYS A 2 15.05 -0.81 15.73
CA LYS A 2 16.01 -0.33 14.71
C LYS A 2 15.61 -0.78 13.29
N ASN A 3 15.57 0.18 12.34
CA ASN A 3 15.43 -0.02 10.89
C ASN A 3 16.33 -1.17 10.43
N ASN A 4 15.75 -2.34 10.18
CA ASN A 4 16.39 -3.28 9.28
C ASN A 4 16.13 -2.74 7.87
N PRO A 5 17.15 -2.65 7.00
CA PRO A 5 16.92 -2.26 5.61
C PRO A 5 15.90 -3.22 5.00
N ALA A 6 14.96 -2.69 4.23
CA ALA A 6 13.98 -3.52 3.53
C ALA A 6 14.71 -4.54 2.65
N ARG A 7 14.19 -5.77 2.63
CA ARG A 7 14.77 -6.90 1.90
C ARG A 7 14.06 -7.08 0.57
N ILE A 8 14.80 -6.99 -0.52
CA ILE A 8 14.27 -7.03 -1.87
C ILE A 8 14.81 -8.25 -2.61
N LEU A 9 13.93 -9.02 -3.25
CA LEU A 9 14.31 -10.16 -4.08
C LEU A 9 14.25 -9.77 -5.55
N VAL A 10 15.33 -9.99 -6.28
CA VAL A 10 15.37 -9.83 -7.74
C VAL A 10 15.41 -11.21 -8.40
N VAL A 11 14.44 -11.48 -9.26
CA VAL A 11 14.30 -12.75 -9.98
C VAL A 11 14.38 -12.48 -11.47
N ASP A 12 15.49 -12.86 -12.09
CA ASP A 12 15.72 -12.67 -13.52
C ASP A 12 16.72 -13.72 -14.03
N ASP A 13 16.42 -14.38 -15.16
CA ASP A 13 17.31 -15.38 -15.76
C ASP A 13 18.48 -14.74 -16.49
N ASP A 14 18.38 -13.47 -16.87
CA ASP A 14 19.48 -12.68 -17.41
C ASP A 14 20.42 -12.21 -16.28
N PRO A 15 21.66 -12.72 -16.21
CA PRO A 15 22.58 -12.36 -15.13
C PRO A 15 23.02 -10.90 -15.18
N GLY A 16 23.07 -10.27 -16.36
CA GLY A 16 23.45 -8.87 -16.51
C GLY A 16 22.37 -7.93 -15.97
N MET A 17 21.11 -8.20 -16.31
CA MET A 17 19.96 -7.47 -15.77
C MET A 17 19.89 -7.62 -14.25
N ARG A 18 20.03 -8.85 -13.75
CA ARG A 18 19.97 -9.17 -12.32
C ARG A 18 21.04 -8.40 -11.53
N ILE A 19 22.30 -8.47 -11.97
CA ILE A 19 23.41 -7.74 -11.33
C ILE A 19 23.19 -6.22 -11.38
N THR A 20 22.68 -5.71 -12.51
CA THR A 20 22.42 -4.27 -12.64
C THR A 20 21.34 -3.82 -11.65
N LEU A 21 20.24 -4.56 -11.54
CA LEU A 21 19.15 -4.23 -10.63
C LEU A 21 19.54 -4.42 -9.16
N GLU A 22 20.29 -5.48 -8.84
CA GLU A 22 20.90 -5.67 -7.53
C GLU A 22 21.76 -4.46 -7.13
N GLY A 23 22.66 -4.01 -8.00
CA GLY A 23 23.52 -2.85 -7.73
C GLY A 23 22.74 -1.55 -7.52
N ILE A 24 21.70 -1.28 -8.31
CA ILE A 24 20.82 -0.11 -8.11
C ILE A 24 20.17 -0.14 -6.73
N ILE A 25 19.68 -1.31 -6.31
CA ILE A 25 18.98 -1.48 -5.03
C ILE A 25 19.94 -1.37 -3.84
N GLU A 26 21.15 -1.93 -3.96
CA GLU A 26 22.20 -1.83 -2.94
C GLU A 26 22.70 -0.39 -2.77
N ASP A 27 22.86 0.35 -3.87
CA ASP A 27 23.30 1.75 -3.85
C ASP A 27 22.31 2.66 -3.09
N GLU A 28 21.01 2.31 -3.10
CA GLU A 28 19.96 2.98 -2.32
C GLU A 28 19.90 2.52 -0.85
N GLY A 29 20.75 1.55 -0.44
CA GLY A 29 20.91 1.11 0.93
C GLY A 29 19.94 0.01 1.39
N PHE A 30 19.28 -0.67 0.46
CA PHE A 30 18.41 -1.83 0.74
C PHE A 30 19.20 -3.15 0.75
N ASP A 31 18.68 -4.16 1.45
CA ASP A 31 19.23 -5.53 1.39
C ASP A 31 18.66 -6.22 0.16
N VAL A 32 19.49 -6.73 -0.74
CA VAL A 32 19.04 -7.37 -1.98
C VAL A 32 19.53 -8.81 -2.08
N VAL A 33 18.68 -9.67 -2.63
CA VAL A 33 19.05 -11.05 -2.99
C VAL A 33 18.67 -11.28 -4.45
N GLY A 34 19.62 -11.73 -5.25
CA GLY A 34 19.40 -12.14 -6.63
C GLY A 34 19.24 -13.64 -6.80
N VAL A 35 18.22 -14.08 -7.54
CA VAL A 35 18.05 -15.47 -7.97
C VAL A 35 17.73 -15.55 -9.47
N ALA A 36 18.10 -16.67 -10.09
CA ALA A 36 18.09 -16.80 -11.55
C ALA A 36 16.82 -17.43 -12.14
N ASP A 37 15.91 -17.93 -11.31
CA ASP A 37 14.73 -18.67 -11.77
C ASP A 37 13.62 -18.69 -10.71
N GLY A 38 12.41 -19.04 -11.15
CA GLY A 38 11.23 -19.06 -10.29
C GLY A 38 11.28 -20.12 -9.18
N TYR A 39 11.98 -21.25 -9.36
CA TYR A 39 12.09 -22.27 -8.32
C TYR A 39 12.92 -21.76 -7.14
N ARG A 40 14.05 -21.11 -7.43
CA ARG A 40 14.87 -20.44 -6.42
C ARG A 40 14.15 -19.28 -5.76
N ALA A 41 13.30 -18.56 -6.48
CA ALA A 41 12.47 -17.51 -5.90
C ALA A 41 11.49 -18.07 -4.85
N ILE A 42 10.84 -19.21 -5.15
CA ILE A 42 9.96 -19.90 -4.20
C ILE A 42 10.76 -20.37 -2.97
N GLU A 43 11.92 -21.00 -3.18
CA GLU A 43 12.79 -21.46 -2.08
C GLU A 43 13.24 -20.29 -1.19
N ALA A 44 13.65 -19.17 -1.81
CA ALA A 44 14.03 -17.97 -1.08
C ALA A 44 12.86 -17.40 -0.24
N ALA A 45 11.67 -17.31 -0.83
CA ALA A 45 10.47 -16.82 -0.14
C ALA A 45 9.98 -17.76 0.98
N GLN A 46 10.30 -19.05 0.92
CA GLN A 46 10.06 -20.00 2.02
C GLN A 46 11.05 -19.82 3.17
N GLY A 47 12.31 -19.50 2.86
CA GLY A 47 13.38 -19.36 3.85
C GLY A 47 13.47 -17.97 4.49
N SER A 48 12.88 -16.94 3.87
CA SER A 48 12.98 -15.56 4.31
C SER A 48 11.83 -14.70 3.79
N PHE A 49 11.41 -13.74 4.60
CA PHE A 49 10.49 -12.69 4.16
C PHE A 49 11.24 -11.62 3.34
N PHE A 50 10.58 -11.18 2.27
CA PHE A 50 10.99 -10.05 1.41
C PHE A 50 9.85 -9.04 1.33
N ASP A 51 10.18 -7.77 1.50
CA ASP A 51 9.24 -6.65 1.44
C ASP A 51 8.76 -6.43 -0.01
N LEU A 52 9.68 -6.57 -0.97
CA LEU A 52 9.42 -6.42 -2.40
C LEU A 52 10.14 -7.50 -3.22
N ILE A 53 9.49 -8.01 -4.25
CA ILE A 53 10.03 -8.95 -5.22
C ILE A 53 9.86 -8.38 -6.63
N PHE A 54 10.97 -8.12 -7.32
CA PHE A 54 10.99 -7.87 -8.75
C PHE A 54 11.09 -9.21 -9.49
N MET A 55 10.04 -9.58 -10.22
CA MET A 55 9.89 -10.91 -10.81
C MET A 55 9.83 -10.84 -12.33
N ASP A 56 10.83 -11.36 -13.04
CA ASP A 56 10.72 -11.51 -14.49
C ASP A 56 9.61 -12.50 -14.88
N ILE A 57 8.80 -12.15 -15.87
CA ILE A 57 7.73 -13.04 -16.34
C ILE A 57 8.30 -14.23 -17.10
N LYS A 58 9.31 -14.03 -17.94
CA LYS A 58 9.74 -15.01 -18.94
C LYS A 58 11.05 -15.68 -18.51
N MET A 59 10.92 -16.66 -17.62
CA MET A 59 12.03 -17.47 -17.16
C MET A 59 11.94 -18.93 -17.67
N PRO A 60 13.08 -19.66 -17.75
CA PRO A 60 13.09 -21.10 -17.95
C PRO A 60 12.41 -21.87 -16.81
N GLY A 61 11.76 -22.99 -17.13
CA GLY A 61 11.05 -23.81 -16.14
C GLY A 61 9.66 -23.26 -15.84
N ILE A 62 9.44 -22.77 -14.62
CA ILE A 62 8.20 -22.06 -14.27
C ILE A 62 8.33 -20.58 -14.60
N ASN A 63 7.25 -20.00 -15.13
CA ASN A 63 7.22 -18.57 -15.44
C ASN A 63 6.98 -17.72 -14.17
N GLY A 64 7.17 -16.41 -14.27
CA GLY A 64 7.03 -15.49 -13.13
C GLY A 64 5.63 -15.45 -12.51
N VAL A 65 4.57 -15.65 -13.32
CA VAL A 65 3.18 -15.68 -12.82
C VAL A 65 2.91 -16.97 -12.05
N GLU A 66 3.43 -18.10 -12.51
CA GLU A 66 3.37 -19.37 -11.78
C GLU A 66 4.16 -19.29 -10.46
N ALA A 67 5.38 -18.73 -10.50
CA ALA A 67 6.20 -18.52 -9.31
C ALA A 67 5.49 -17.60 -8.29
N TYR A 68 4.89 -16.50 -8.76
CA TYR A 68 4.07 -15.60 -7.92
C TYR A 68 2.98 -16.35 -7.16
N ARG A 69 2.20 -17.20 -7.84
CA ARG A 69 1.11 -17.95 -7.20
C ARG A 69 1.62 -18.88 -6.10
N GLU A 70 2.76 -19.52 -6.29
CA GLU A 70 3.37 -20.37 -5.26
C GLU A 70 3.96 -19.56 -4.12
N ILE A 71 4.63 -18.43 -4.41
CA ILE A 71 5.15 -17.51 -3.39
C ILE A 71 4.00 -16.99 -2.52
N LYS A 72 2.87 -16.59 -3.09
CA LYS A 72 1.72 -16.10 -2.32
C LYS A 72 1.10 -17.13 -1.36
N LYS A 73 1.30 -18.43 -1.59
CA LYS A 73 0.86 -19.47 -0.64
C LYS A 73 1.74 -19.52 0.62
N VAL A 74 3.01 -19.18 0.50
CA VAL A 74 4.00 -19.28 1.61
C VAL A 74 4.37 -17.93 2.22
N SER A 75 4.28 -16.86 1.43
CA SER A 75 4.55 -15.47 1.81
C SER A 75 3.46 -14.55 1.24
N PRO A 76 2.25 -14.57 1.82
CA PRO A 76 1.09 -13.84 1.27
C PRO A 76 1.29 -12.32 1.26
N HIS A 77 2.08 -11.79 2.21
CA HIS A 77 2.30 -10.35 2.39
C HIS A 77 3.46 -9.79 1.55
N SER A 78 4.31 -10.62 0.92
CA SER A 78 5.38 -10.10 0.06
C SER A 78 4.80 -9.37 -1.14
N VAL A 79 5.24 -8.13 -1.38
CA VAL A 79 4.79 -7.35 -2.53
C VAL A 79 5.55 -7.81 -3.77
N VAL A 80 4.85 -8.02 -4.89
CA VAL A 80 5.47 -8.52 -6.13
C VAL A 80 5.19 -7.54 -7.26
N VAL A 81 6.26 -7.18 -7.98
CA VAL A 81 6.24 -6.35 -9.19
C VAL A 81 6.75 -7.19 -10.35
N MET A 82 5.94 -7.33 -11.38
CA MET A 82 6.28 -8.15 -12.54
C MET A 82 7.13 -7.35 -13.52
N MET A 83 8.23 -7.93 -14.01
CA MET A 83 9.08 -7.34 -15.04
C MET A 83 8.80 -8.02 -16.39
N THR A 84 8.65 -7.23 -17.46
CA THR A 84 8.39 -7.78 -18.81
C THR A 84 8.97 -6.93 -19.92
N GLY A 85 9.56 -7.56 -20.94
CA GLY A 85 10.12 -6.85 -22.12
C GLY A 85 9.19 -6.69 -23.32
N PHE A 86 8.00 -7.31 -23.32
CA PHE A 86 7.01 -7.17 -24.40
C PHE A 86 5.58 -7.29 -23.85
N ALA A 87 4.60 -6.74 -24.60
CA ALA A 87 3.18 -6.71 -24.27
C ALA A 87 2.57 -8.13 -24.18
N VAL A 88 2.85 -8.85 -23.10
CA VAL A 88 2.16 -10.09 -22.75
C VAL A 88 0.87 -9.71 -22.02
N GLU A 89 -0.04 -9.04 -22.75
CA GLU A 89 -1.21 -8.41 -22.17
C GLU A 89 -2.06 -9.38 -21.33
N ASP A 90 -2.26 -10.61 -21.78
CA ASP A 90 -3.18 -11.54 -21.10
C ASP A 90 -2.61 -12.10 -19.79
N LEU A 91 -1.34 -12.48 -19.77
CA LEU A 91 -0.67 -12.96 -18.55
C LEU A 91 -0.49 -11.83 -17.53
N VAL A 92 -0.15 -10.63 -18.01
CA VAL A 92 -0.03 -9.45 -17.15
C VAL A 92 -1.40 -9.04 -16.59
N LYS A 93 -2.46 -9.03 -17.41
CA LYS A 93 -3.83 -8.76 -16.94
C LYS A 93 -4.28 -9.77 -15.89
N ALA A 94 -4.00 -11.05 -16.09
CA ALA A 94 -4.31 -12.09 -15.11
C ALA A 94 -3.57 -11.84 -13.78
N ALA A 95 -2.27 -11.54 -13.84
CA ALA A 95 -1.46 -11.27 -12.65
C ALA A 95 -1.93 -10.01 -11.88
N LEU A 96 -2.31 -8.94 -12.60
CA LEU A 96 -2.91 -7.75 -12.00
C LEU A 96 -4.24 -8.05 -11.29
N GLN A 97 -5.08 -8.89 -11.89
CA GLN A 97 -6.32 -9.36 -11.25
C GLN A 97 -6.08 -10.25 -10.02
N GLU A 98 -4.91 -10.88 -9.93
CA GLU A 98 -4.50 -11.73 -8.82
C GLU A 98 -3.74 -10.98 -7.71
N GLY A 99 -3.64 -9.65 -7.78
CA GLY A 99 -3.10 -8.81 -6.70
C GLY A 99 -1.60 -8.50 -6.78
N VAL A 100 -0.98 -8.63 -7.97
CA VAL A 100 0.36 -8.07 -8.22
C VAL A 100 0.31 -6.55 -8.06
N TYR A 101 1.34 -5.96 -7.42
CA TYR A 101 1.39 -4.52 -7.14
C TYR A 101 1.44 -3.67 -8.40
N GLY A 102 2.24 -4.10 -9.37
CA GLY A 102 2.42 -3.39 -10.62
C GLY A 102 3.30 -4.15 -11.61
N VAL A 103 3.51 -3.53 -12.77
CA VAL A 103 4.28 -4.08 -13.89
C VAL A 103 5.35 -3.07 -14.29
N LEU A 104 6.59 -3.53 -14.35
CA LEU A 104 7.74 -2.78 -14.80
C LEU A 104 8.14 -3.24 -16.21
N TYR A 105 8.04 -2.34 -17.19
CA TYR A 105 8.35 -2.66 -18.57
C TYR A 105 9.85 -2.49 -18.84
N LYS A 106 10.49 -3.53 -19.40
CA LYS A 106 11.87 -3.48 -19.90
C LYS A 106 11.88 -2.84 -21.30
N PRO A 107 12.87 -1.98 -21.61
CA PRO A 107 13.88 -1.46 -20.70
C PRO A 107 13.27 -0.43 -19.72
N PHE A 108 13.72 -0.48 -18.46
CA PHE A 108 13.30 0.46 -17.42
C PHE A 108 14.46 1.36 -16.99
N ALA A 109 14.13 2.58 -16.56
CA ALA A 109 15.07 3.54 -16.00
C ALA A 109 15.26 3.34 -14.50
N MET A 110 16.38 3.82 -13.96
CA MET A 110 16.71 3.74 -12.53
C MET A 110 15.63 4.41 -11.68
N GLU A 111 15.13 5.57 -12.13
CA GLU A 111 14.09 6.34 -11.45
C GLU A 111 12.81 5.52 -11.27
N GLN A 112 12.43 4.70 -12.26
CA GLN A 112 11.24 3.85 -12.18
C GLN A 112 11.37 2.76 -11.11
N ILE A 113 12.58 2.21 -10.93
CA ILE A 113 12.85 1.22 -9.88
C ILE A 113 12.73 1.88 -8.51
N ILE A 114 13.37 3.03 -8.34
CA ILE A 114 13.37 3.79 -7.09
C ILE A 114 11.94 4.21 -6.72
N ASP A 115 11.17 4.74 -7.66
CA ASP A 115 9.78 5.15 -7.45
C ASP A 115 8.89 3.98 -6.99
N ILE A 116 9.10 2.79 -7.55
CA ILE A 116 8.40 1.58 -7.14
C ILE A 116 8.81 1.17 -5.73
N ILE A 117 10.12 1.12 -5.44
CA ILE A 117 10.62 0.73 -4.12
C ILE A 117 10.08 1.70 -3.07
N GLN A 118 10.22 3.00 -3.30
CA GLN A 118 9.69 4.02 -2.39
C GLN A 118 8.17 3.93 -2.27
N GLY A 119 7.44 3.69 -3.36
CA GLY A 119 6.00 3.53 -3.35
C GLY A 119 5.51 2.29 -2.59
N VAL A 120 6.27 1.20 -2.61
CA VAL A 120 5.98 -0.06 -1.90
C VAL A 120 6.37 0.04 -0.43
N LEU A 121 7.53 0.63 -0.15
CA LEU A 121 8.09 0.74 1.20
C LEU A 121 7.58 1.96 1.97
N LYS A 122 6.81 2.86 1.33
CA LYS A 122 6.15 3.96 2.03
C LYS A 122 5.18 3.38 3.05
N THR A 123 5.45 3.62 4.33
CA THR A 123 4.48 3.41 5.40
C THR A 123 3.27 4.28 5.12
N THR A 124 2.09 3.66 5.08
CA THR A 124 0.86 4.43 4.87
C THR A 124 0.59 5.23 6.14
N GLY A 125 0.62 6.55 6.01
CA GLY A 125 0.33 7.46 7.11
C GLY A 125 -1.17 7.52 7.35
N VAL A 126 -1.60 7.23 8.58
CA VAL A 126 -3.01 7.24 8.98
C VAL A 126 -3.22 8.23 10.11
N LEU A 127 -4.18 9.12 9.95
CA LEU A 127 -4.65 9.99 11.04
C LEU A 127 -5.96 9.43 11.62
N VAL A 128 -5.97 9.10 12.90
CA VAL A 128 -7.19 8.70 13.63
C VAL A 128 -7.73 9.91 14.38
N VAL A 129 -8.97 10.29 14.06
CA VAL A 129 -9.69 11.43 14.65
C VAL A 129 -10.95 10.92 15.33
N ASP A 130 -10.98 10.97 16.66
CA ASP A 130 -12.13 10.56 17.47
C ASP A 130 -12.02 11.30 18.81
N ASP A 131 -13.09 11.77 19.44
CA ASP A 131 -13.01 12.51 20.70
C ASP A 131 -12.79 11.60 21.92
N LEU A 132 -13.10 10.31 21.79
CA LEU A 132 -12.96 9.31 22.83
C LEU A 132 -11.57 8.65 22.78
N ALA A 133 -10.75 8.94 23.79
CA ALA A 133 -9.37 8.47 23.88
C ALA A 133 -9.23 6.94 23.77
N ASN A 134 -10.16 6.18 24.34
CA ASN A 134 -10.16 4.72 24.27
C ASN A 134 -10.42 4.20 22.85
N HIS A 135 -11.22 4.90 22.04
CA HIS A 135 -11.44 4.51 20.64
C HIS A 135 -10.20 4.82 19.79
N ARG A 136 -9.61 6.02 19.95
CA ARG A 136 -8.36 6.39 19.29
C ARG A 136 -7.26 5.39 19.57
N GLU A 137 -7.05 5.06 20.85
CA GLU A 137 -6.00 4.13 21.27
C GLU A 137 -6.24 2.72 20.70
N THR A 138 -7.49 2.24 20.67
CA THR A 138 -7.82 0.93 20.11
C THR A 138 -7.49 0.86 18.62
N LEU A 139 -7.91 1.86 17.84
CA LEU A 139 -7.62 1.93 16.41
C LEU A 139 -6.13 2.09 16.15
N ARG A 140 -5.44 2.93 16.92
CA ARG A 140 -4.00 3.11 16.83
C ARG A 140 -3.26 1.79 17.02
N VAL A 141 -3.58 1.03 18.08
CA VAL A 141 -2.93 -0.27 18.33
C VAL A 141 -3.16 -1.25 17.19
N ILE A 142 -4.39 -1.38 16.68
CA ILE A 142 -4.71 -2.28 15.55
C ILE A 142 -3.91 -1.91 14.29
N LEU A 143 -3.79 -0.61 14.00
CA LEU A 143 -3.14 -0.11 12.81
C LEU A 143 -1.60 -0.12 12.90
N ASP A 144 -1.05 0.24 14.06
CA ASP A 144 0.39 0.12 14.33
C ASP A 144 0.85 -1.35 14.18
N ASP A 145 0.07 -2.31 14.72
CA ASP A 145 0.36 -3.74 14.63
C ASP A 145 0.28 -4.30 13.20
N THR A 146 -0.32 -3.54 12.27
CA THR A 146 -0.48 -3.92 10.86
C THR A 146 0.41 -3.11 9.91
N GLY A 147 1.35 -2.34 10.45
CA GLY A 147 2.40 -1.66 9.69
C GLY A 147 2.02 -0.27 9.16
N TYR A 148 0.90 0.30 9.61
CA TYR A 148 0.55 1.70 9.34
C TYR A 148 1.31 2.62 10.29
N GLU A 149 1.59 3.84 9.84
CA GLU A 149 2.15 4.89 10.68
C GLU A 149 1.01 5.78 11.19
N VAL A 150 0.65 5.63 12.46
CA VAL A 150 -0.56 6.25 13.01
C VAL A 150 -0.25 7.51 13.80
N SER A 151 -0.98 8.58 13.48
CA SER A 151 -1.11 9.77 14.32
C SER A 151 -2.53 9.89 14.86
N GLU A 152 -2.69 10.57 15.99
CA GLU A 152 -3.98 10.74 16.66
C GLU A 152 -4.34 12.21 16.79
N ALA A 153 -5.62 12.54 16.58
CA ALA A 153 -6.21 13.83 16.89
C ALA A 153 -7.48 13.65 17.72
N GLU A 154 -7.64 14.47 18.76
CA GLU A 154 -8.76 14.36 19.71
C GLU A 154 -9.99 15.19 19.33
N ASP A 155 -9.88 16.05 18.33
CA ASP A 155 -10.99 16.83 17.79
C ASP A 155 -10.66 17.32 16.37
N GLY A 156 -11.65 17.93 15.71
CA GLY A 156 -11.50 18.44 14.35
C GLY A 156 -10.46 19.56 14.20
N LYS A 157 -10.28 20.42 15.21
CA LYS A 157 -9.30 21.52 15.13
C LYS A 157 -7.88 20.96 15.21
N HIS A 158 -7.65 19.99 16.08
CA HIS A 158 -6.39 19.29 16.18
C HIS A 158 -6.10 18.55 14.88
N ALA A 159 -7.08 17.84 14.31
CA ALA A 159 -6.92 17.13 13.03
C ALA A 159 -6.49 18.07 11.89
N ILE A 160 -7.17 19.22 11.74
CA ILE A 160 -6.80 20.24 10.74
C ILE A 160 -5.36 20.74 10.97
N ALA A 161 -5.01 21.09 12.21
CA ALA A 161 -3.70 21.63 12.53
C ALA A 161 -2.54 20.64 12.29
N ILE A 162 -2.79 19.33 12.36
CA ILE A 162 -1.78 18.32 11.99
C ILE A 162 -1.77 18.11 10.47
N ALA A 163 -2.94 18.05 9.81
CA ALA A 163 -3.05 17.88 8.36
C ALA A 163 -2.42 19.05 7.58
N GLU A 164 -2.37 20.26 8.15
CA GLU A 164 -1.63 21.40 7.58
C GLU A 164 -0.11 21.21 7.58
N LYS A 165 0.43 20.36 8.47
CA LYS A 165 1.87 20.19 8.67
C LYS A 165 2.43 18.97 7.96
N GLN A 166 1.61 17.93 7.78
CA GLN A 166 1.99 16.71 7.11
C GLN A 166 0.82 16.07 6.37
N HIS A 167 1.15 15.41 5.27
CA HIS A 167 0.20 14.64 4.47
C HIS A 167 -0.08 13.29 5.12
N TYR A 168 -1.33 12.84 5.00
CA TYR A 168 -1.75 11.48 5.36
C TYR A 168 -2.42 10.82 4.16
N ASP A 169 -2.17 9.52 3.99
CA ASP A 169 -2.81 8.75 2.94
C ASP A 169 -4.29 8.47 3.30
N ILE A 170 -4.56 8.21 4.59
CA ILE A 170 -5.89 7.89 5.11
C ILE A 170 -6.19 8.70 6.38
N ILE A 171 -7.43 9.19 6.51
CA ILE A 171 -7.97 9.72 7.77
C ILE A 171 -9.17 8.87 8.19
N LEU A 172 -9.10 8.26 9.36
CA LEU A 172 -10.26 7.66 10.03
C LEU A 172 -10.91 8.72 10.91
N MET A 173 -12.13 9.12 10.61
CA MET A 173 -12.75 10.28 11.26
C MET A 173 -14.10 9.95 11.88
N ASP A 174 -14.24 10.16 13.17
CA ASP A 174 -15.55 10.18 13.83
C ASP A 174 -16.40 11.32 13.26
N LEU A 175 -17.66 11.02 12.98
CA LEU A 175 -18.62 12.02 12.53
C LEU A 175 -19.10 12.91 13.67
N VAL A 176 -19.24 12.34 14.88
CA VAL A 176 -19.86 13.05 16.00
C VAL A 176 -18.77 13.41 17.00
N MET A 177 -18.30 14.66 16.93
CA MET A 177 -17.31 15.20 17.87
C MET A 177 -17.80 16.55 18.43
N PRO A 178 -17.40 16.90 19.66
CA PRO A 178 -17.65 18.23 20.22
C PRO A 178 -16.97 19.34 19.41
N GLY A 179 -17.67 20.47 19.24
CA GLY A 179 -17.14 21.61 18.51
C GLY A 179 -17.28 21.42 17.00
N LEU A 180 -16.18 21.15 16.30
CA LEU A 180 -16.18 20.91 14.86
C LEU A 180 -16.46 19.43 14.61
N ASN A 181 -17.57 19.12 13.96
CA ASN A 181 -17.93 17.72 13.70
C ASN A 181 -17.07 17.12 12.56
N GLY A 182 -17.16 15.81 12.36
CA GLY A 182 -16.32 15.12 11.37
C GLY A 182 -16.55 15.59 9.92
N LEU A 183 -17.79 15.93 9.56
CA LEU A 183 -18.10 16.41 8.21
C LEU A 183 -17.53 17.81 7.98
N GLU A 184 -17.71 18.72 8.94
CA GLU A 184 -17.13 20.07 8.86
C GLU A 184 -15.59 20.00 8.84
N THR A 185 -15.00 19.10 9.64
CA THR A 185 -13.56 18.85 9.66
C THR A 185 -13.05 18.35 8.31
N PHE A 186 -13.77 17.40 7.70
CA PHE A 186 -13.45 16.88 6.38
C PHE A 186 -13.46 17.97 5.31
N GLU A 187 -14.46 18.84 5.30
CA GLU A 187 -14.56 19.94 4.33
C GLU A 187 -13.36 20.89 4.42
N GLU A 188 -12.88 21.19 5.62
CA GLU A 188 -11.70 22.03 5.83
C GLU A 188 -10.41 21.31 5.43
N ILE A 189 -10.22 20.04 5.82
CA ILE A 189 -9.04 19.24 5.42
C ILE A 189 -8.98 19.09 3.90
N ARG A 190 -10.10 18.87 3.22
CA ARG A 190 -10.13 18.69 1.76
C ARG A 190 -9.71 19.95 0.98
N ARG A 191 -9.81 21.13 1.59
CA ARG A 191 -9.29 22.37 1.00
C ARG A 191 -7.77 22.47 1.10
N ILE A 192 -7.17 21.79 2.06
CA ILE A 192 -5.72 21.72 2.28
C ILE A 192 -5.10 20.60 1.44
N ASP A 193 -5.76 19.45 1.43
CA ASP A 193 -5.31 18.23 0.78
C ASP A 193 -6.46 17.55 0.03
N VAL A 194 -6.40 17.58 -1.30
CA VAL A 194 -7.45 17.00 -2.16
C VAL A 194 -7.29 15.49 -2.34
N ASP A 195 -6.09 14.95 -2.08
CA ASP A 195 -5.75 13.56 -2.40
C ASP A 195 -6.01 12.61 -1.24
N VAL A 196 -6.05 13.13 -0.01
CA VAL A 196 -6.33 12.36 1.21
C VAL A 196 -7.63 11.57 1.13
N LYS A 197 -7.59 10.31 1.58
CA LYS A 197 -8.77 9.44 1.64
C LYS A 197 -9.36 9.45 3.03
N VAL A 198 -10.60 9.92 3.14
CA VAL A 198 -11.30 9.94 4.43
C VAL A 198 -12.27 8.77 4.53
N ILE A 199 -12.18 8.01 5.61
CA ILE A 199 -13.15 7.00 6.02
C ILE A 199 -13.85 7.53 7.26
N PHE A 200 -15.16 7.74 7.17
CA PHE A 200 -15.94 8.13 8.33
C PHE A 200 -16.28 6.93 9.21
N VAL A 201 -16.28 7.13 10.52
CA VAL A 201 -16.61 6.12 11.52
C VAL A 201 -17.80 6.61 12.33
N SER A 202 -18.97 5.98 12.17
CA SER A 202 -20.22 6.42 12.78
C SER A 202 -20.77 5.39 13.77
N GLY A 203 -21.14 5.82 14.98
CA GLY A 203 -21.94 5.00 15.91
C GLY A 203 -23.45 5.02 15.66
N TYR A 204 -23.90 5.85 14.71
CA TYR A 204 -25.31 6.03 14.38
C TYR A 204 -25.61 5.58 12.95
N ASP A 205 -26.82 5.05 12.76
CA ASP A 205 -27.38 4.89 11.42
C ASP A 205 -27.55 6.26 10.78
N LEU A 206 -26.67 6.57 9.83
CA LEU A 206 -26.76 7.77 9.02
C LEU A 206 -27.96 7.64 8.07
N GLU A 207 -28.73 8.72 7.96
CA GLU A 207 -29.74 8.83 6.91
C GLU A 207 -29.11 8.63 5.52
N GLU A 208 -29.85 7.99 4.62
CA GLU A 208 -29.38 7.65 3.28
C GLU A 208 -28.94 8.88 2.48
N SER A 209 -29.61 10.01 2.68
CA SER A 209 -29.26 11.32 2.11
C SER A 209 -27.87 11.80 2.54
N VAL A 210 -27.57 11.71 3.83
CA VAL A 210 -26.27 12.07 4.42
C VAL A 210 -25.21 11.11 3.91
N ARG A 211 -25.49 9.80 3.92
CA ARG A 211 -24.58 8.77 3.42
C ARG A 211 -24.20 9.02 1.95
N ASN A 212 -25.15 9.36 1.09
CA ASN A 212 -24.90 9.65 -0.32
C ASN A 212 -24.03 10.89 -0.51
N ALA A 213 -24.32 11.97 0.22
CA ALA A 213 -23.49 13.19 0.18
C ALA A 213 -22.05 12.92 0.66
N LEU A 214 -21.88 12.07 1.67
CA LEU A 214 -20.57 11.64 2.13
C LEU A 214 -19.85 10.79 1.07
N HIS A 215 -20.52 9.87 0.39
CA HIS A 215 -19.89 9.06 -0.67
C HIS A 215 -19.41 9.87 -1.88
N GLU A 216 -20.01 11.02 -2.16
CA GLU A 216 -19.55 11.91 -3.23
C GLU A 216 -18.22 12.62 -2.89
N GLY A 217 -17.81 12.63 -1.61
CA GLY A 217 -16.61 13.32 -1.16
C GLY A 217 -15.59 12.46 -0.42
N ALA A 218 -16.04 11.63 0.50
CA ALA A 218 -15.24 10.69 1.26
C ALA A 218 -15.14 9.33 0.56
N TYR A 219 -14.14 8.56 0.95
CA TYR A 219 -13.91 7.26 0.35
C TYR A 219 -14.95 6.23 0.80
N SER A 220 -15.29 6.22 2.10
CA SER A 220 -16.24 5.25 2.66
C SER A 220 -16.75 5.65 4.05
N VAL A 221 -17.73 4.89 4.56
CA VAL A 221 -18.27 5.02 5.92
C VAL A 221 -18.30 3.64 6.58
N LEU A 222 -17.74 3.54 7.78
CA LEU A 222 -17.79 2.39 8.68
C LEU A 222 -18.74 2.65 9.86
N THR A 223 -19.41 1.59 10.30
CA THR A 223 -20.27 1.63 11.50
C THR A 223 -19.50 1.16 12.73
N LYS A 224 -19.69 1.82 13.88
CA LYS A 224 -19.18 1.34 15.17
C LYS A 224 -20.08 0.21 15.71
N PRO A 225 -19.52 -0.80 16.41
CA PRO A 225 -18.10 -1.00 16.65
C PRO A 225 -17.34 -1.34 15.37
N VAL A 226 -16.14 -0.78 15.21
CA VAL A 226 -15.31 -1.02 14.03
C VAL A 226 -14.79 -2.45 14.07
N ASP A 227 -15.15 -3.23 13.06
CA ASP A 227 -14.60 -4.55 12.83
C ASP A 227 -13.19 -4.43 12.22
N PRO A 228 -12.13 -4.97 12.87
CA PRO A 228 -10.76 -4.82 12.40
C PRO A 228 -10.52 -5.42 11.00
N ASP A 229 -11.12 -6.57 10.69
CA ASP A 229 -10.91 -7.24 9.40
C ASP A 229 -11.53 -6.43 8.26
N ASN A 230 -12.72 -5.87 8.47
CA ASN A 230 -13.38 -4.98 7.51
C ASN A 230 -12.61 -3.67 7.33
N LEU A 231 -12.10 -3.07 8.41
CA LEU A 231 -11.28 -1.86 8.36
C LEU A 231 -10.02 -2.11 7.53
N LEU A 232 -9.26 -3.16 7.85
CA LEU A 232 -8.02 -3.48 7.15
C LEU A 232 -8.27 -3.81 5.68
N THR A 233 -9.34 -4.54 5.36
CA THR A 233 -9.72 -4.83 3.98
C THR A 233 -9.99 -3.55 3.19
N LEU A 234 -10.73 -2.60 3.79
CA LEU A 234 -11.03 -1.31 3.17
C LEU A 234 -9.79 -0.43 3.02
N MET A 235 -8.91 -0.40 4.03
CA MET A 235 -7.67 0.38 3.95
C MET A 235 -6.71 -0.19 2.90
N ASN A 236 -6.61 -1.51 2.81
CA ASN A 236 -5.81 -2.19 1.78
C ASN A 236 -6.33 -1.92 0.36
N SER A 237 -7.65 -1.72 0.17
CA SER A 237 -8.19 -1.33 -1.15
C SER A 237 -7.93 0.14 -1.50
N ILE A 238 -7.60 0.98 -0.52
CA ILE A 238 -7.19 2.37 -0.73
C ILE A 238 -5.70 2.44 -1.11
N THR A 239 -4.86 1.70 -0.39
CA THR A 239 -3.41 1.73 -0.52
C THR A 239 -2.91 0.84 -1.67
N GLY A 240 -3.72 -0.12 -2.12
CA GLY A 240 -3.44 -0.99 -3.25
C GLY A 240 -3.99 -0.46 -4.59
N LEU A 241 -3.08 -0.31 -5.56
CA LEU A 241 -3.24 -0.12 -7.03
C LEU A 241 -2.70 1.22 -7.55
N LYS A 242 -1.38 1.36 -7.65
CA LYS A 242 -0.76 2.25 -8.64
C LYS A 242 -0.43 1.45 -9.89
N SER A 243 -1.29 1.53 -10.91
CA SER A 243 -0.87 1.16 -12.27
C SER A 243 0.24 2.13 -12.69
N VAL A 244 1.50 1.68 -12.67
CA VAL A 244 2.59 2.43 -13.30
C VAL A 244 2.38 2.29 -14.81
N SER A 245 1.93 3.37 -15.43
CA SER A 245 1.57 3.42 -16.85
C SER A 245 2.76 3.02 -17.74
N ALA A 246 2.48 2.26 -18.80
CA ALA A 246 3.43 2.01 -19.88
C ALA A 246 3.90 3.35 -20.49
N PRO A 247 5.15 3.44 -21.00
CA PRO A 247 5.61 4.63 -21.70
C PRO A 247 4.68 4.95 -22.87
N ALA A 248 4.39 6.24 -23.07
CA ALA A 248 3.71 6.70 -24.27
C ALA A 248 4.55 6.32 -25.50
N ALA A 249 3.91 5.65 -26.47
CA ALA A 249 4.52 5.20 -27.72
C ALA A 249 5.07 6.38 -28.57
#